data_AF-A0A6A6IIU1-F1
#
_entry.id   AF-A0A6A6IIU1-F1
#
_cell.length_a   1.000
_cell.length_b   1.000
_cell.length_c   1.000
_cell.angle_alpha   90.00
_cell.angle_beta   90.00
_cell.angle_gamma   90.00
#
_symmetry.space_group_name_H-M   'P 1'
#
loop_
_entity.id
_entity.type
_entity.pdbx_description
1 polymer ?
#
loop_
_entity_poly.entity_id
_entity_poly.type
_entity_poly.pdbx_seq_one_letter_code
_entity_poly.pdbx_strand_id
1 'polypeptide(L)'
;MTIIAVIYAYLSDSLPEACLNEIDKKQISNFQAGLKASSAARILRSLRGCCGTLKRRLAHEKEEHVPHRRKLNRVQREEAITRFILCLSDQQLATGLAILLAAIANQCTLSSDEFRIAMALAWFSATTHLATLGSLKQYFITNSEIRNWRVFGMVILLVLLIYCFVVTLALEGADNTIPVQCTINHGASPLAFYWNVGWFDYLSWILALVKLIDGYKSRVLQSYDYHSSFSLELAVVILRLLAAYNKKIPKKSRKEWIRVLGEWAAEQSSISRRRLLGKFQECKREKAKRPFSSRLRTRVLVGKLIDEDYVDSLLPQLPLFLLAYGFAQMAYFRWGTTALRIDSSMGFGQITPIFLLVLPILAGGEIYYETATHAQHRTSERTTPYNESSERSSSFEATAINRANTLPPMCSSGTSDPELSELEVSGQRYDEKISYVKKYFRRESKVIQEAISSALDEEHMRQALKMKQAVLRKTEELQKLEPDLNDILSEVQVRRTWGIIQAVTLGILLNIPISPEVLFGAPILFTQNVLQLFVRATKFLAVLRRLRAEIRAGSGNES
;
A
#
# COMPACT_ATOMS: atom_id res chain seq x y z
N MET A 1 -16.62 9.53 2.54
CA MET A 1 -16.87 8.66 1.38
C MET A 1 -15.61 7.97 0.86
N THR A 2 -14.52 8.69 0.58
CA THR A 2 -13.28 8.14 -0.01
C THR A 2 -12.69 6.93 0.73
N ILE A 3 -12.48 7.03 2.04
CA ILE A 3 -11.96 5.90 2.84
C ILE A 3 -12.90 4.69 2.78
N ILE A 4 -14.21 4.93 2.85
CA ILE A 4 -15.23 3.87 2.78
C ILE A 4 -15.15 3.16 1.42
N ALA A 5 -14.96 3.90 0.33
CA ALA A 5 -14.79 3.32 -1.01
C ALA A 5 -13.55 2.42 -1.08
N VAL A 6 -12.42 2.85 -0.52
CA VAL A 6 -11.17 2.04 -0.46
C VAL A 6 -11.36 0.78 0.39
N ILE A 7 -11.96 0.90 1.58
CA ILE A 7 -12.25 -0.25 2.45
C ILE A 7 -13.23 -1.20 1.78
N TYR A 8 -14.26 -0.69 1.13
CA TYR A 8 -15.22 -1.49 0.38
C TYR A 8 -14.55 -2.23 -0.78
N ALA A 9 -13.71 -1.54 -1.57
CA ALA A 9 -12.95 -2.14 -2.65
C ALA A 9 -12.09 -3.32 -2.17
N TYR A 10 -11.41 -3.12 -1.04
CA TYR A 10 -10.61 -4.14 -0.38
C TYR A 10 -11.46 -5.35 0.05
N LEU A 11 -12.48 -5.12 0.89
CA LEU A 11 -13.29 -6.20 1.48
C LEU A 11 -14.14 -6.95 0.45
N SER A 12 -14.47 -6.32 -0.68
CA SER A 12 -15.28 -6.90 -1.76
C SER A 12 -14.49 -7.69 -2.81
N ASP A 13 -13.16 -7.82 -2.65
CA ASP A 13 -12.26 -8.37 -3.68
C ASP A 13 -12.46 -7.69 -5.04
N SER A 14 -12.45 -6.35 -5.02
CA SER A 14 -12.59 -5.52 -6.23
C SER A 14 -11.37 -4.61 -6.43
N LEU A 15 -10.22 -5.00 -5.87
CA LEU A 15 -8.93 -4.35 -6.12
C LEU A 15 -8.06 -5.23 -7.04
N PRO A 16 -7.15 -4.62 -7.82
CA PRO A 16 -6.21 -5.37 -8.65
C PRO A 16 -5.37 -6.34 -7.83
N GLU A 17 -5.05 -7.51 -8.40
CA GLU A 17 -4.21 -8.52 -7.73
C GLU A 17 -2.81 -8.00 -7.38
N ALA A 18 -2.29 -7.08 -8.18
CA ALA A 18 -1.00 -6.42 -7.92
C ALA A 18 -0.99 -5.57 -6.62
N CYS A 19 -2.17 -5.21 -6.09
CA CYS A 19 -2.33 -4.45 -4.85
C CYS A 19 -2.56 -5.35 -3.62
N LEU A 20 -2.82 -6.65 -3.81
CA LEU A 20 -3.22 -7.58 -2.74
C LEU A 20 -2.14 -8.64 -2.51
N ASN A 21 -1.59 -8.66 -1.29
CA ASN A 21 -0.71 -9.75 -0.88
C ASN A 21 -1.53 -10.99 -0.48
N GLU A 22 -0.88 -12.13 -0.33
CA GLU A 22 -1.52 -13.37 0.16
C GLU A 22 -2.21 -13.19 1.52
N ILE A 23 -1.64 -12.31 2.35
CA ILE A 23 -2.25 -11.88 3.60
C ILE A 23 -3.60 -11.19 3.37
N ASP A 24 -3.66 -10.27 2.42
CA ASP A 24 -4.86 -9.52 2.09
C ASP A 24 -5.94 -10.45 1.54
N LYS A 25 -5.58 -11.36 0.62
CA LYS A 25 -6.49 -12.36 0.06
C LYS A 25 -7.14 -13.23 1.15
N LYS A 26 -6.35 -13.69 2.12
CA LYS A 26 -6.86 -14.47 3.25
C LYS A 26 -7.77 -13.66 4.17
N GLN A 27 -7.48 -12.37 4.36
CA GLN A 27 -8.34 -11.48 5.14
C GLN A 27 -9.68 -11.26 4.45
N ILE A 28 -9.66 -11.03 3.15
CA ILE A 28 -10.84 -10.86 2.31
C ILE A 28 -11.70 -12.14 2.35
N SER A 29 -11.09 -13.33 2.18
CA SER A 29 -11.83 -14.59 2.23
C SER A 29 -12.47 -14.84 3.59
N ASN A 30 -11.74 -14.58 4.69
CA ASN A 30 -12.26 -14.74 6.05
C ASN A 30 -13.41 -13.77 6.33
N PHE A 31 -13.29 -12.51 5.91
CA PHE A 31 -14.34 -11.51 6.06
C PHE A 31 -15.59 -11.88 5.26
N GLN A 32 -15.43 -12.30 4.01
CA GLN A 32 -16.55 -12.73 3.16
C GLN A 32 -17.22 -14.00 3.68
N ALA A 33 -16.46 -14.95 4.22
CA ALA A 33 -17.00 -16.14 4.88
C ALA A 33 -17.77 -15.78 6.15
N GLY A 34 -17.21 -14.88 6.98
CA GLY A 34 -17.85 -14.37 8.18
C GLY A 34 -19.15 -13.60 7.88
N LEU A 35 -19.16 -12.77 6.83
CA LEU A 35 -20.37 -12.10 6.36
C LEU A 35 -21.46 -13.10 5.99
N LYS A 36 -21.11 -14.16 5.24
CA LYS A 36 -22.07 -15.23 4.86
C LYS A 36 -22.62 -15.98 6.08
N ALA A 37 -21.79 -16.19 7.11
CA ALA A 37 -22.16 -16.91 8.32
C ALA A 37 -22.93 -16.05 9.36
N SER A 38 -22.75 -14.73 9.36
CA SER A 38 -23.29 -13.84 10.39
C SER A 38 -24.79 -13.52 10.25
N SER A 39 -25.42 -13.14 11.37
CA SER A 39 -26.76 -12.53 11.43
C SER A 39 -26.87 -11.19 10.68
N ALA A 40 -25.75 -10.51 10.38
CA ALA A 40 -25.76 -9.34 9.50
C ALA A 40 -26.21 -9.68 8.07
N ALA A 41 -25.96 -10.90 7.58
CA ALA A 41 -26.56 -11.36 6.33
C ALA A 41 -28.08 -11.59 6.43
N ARG A 42 -28.63 -11.82 7.63
CA ARG A 42 -30.08 -11.81 7.88
C ARG A 42 -30.63 -10.38 7.89
N ILE A 43 -29.92 -9.42 8.52
CA ILE A 43 -30.32 -8.00 8.52
C ILE A 43 -30.22 -7.40 7.11
N LEU A 44 -29.13 -7.64 6.37
CA LEU A 44 -29.00 -7.20 4.98
C LEU A 44 -30.03 -7.85 4.05
N ARG A 45 -30.41 -9.11 4.30
CA ARG A 45 -31.53 -9.77 3.59
C ARG A 45 -32.89 -9.15 3.98
N SER A 46 -33.09 -8.81 5.25
CA SER A 46 -34.30 -8.13 5.75
C SER A 46 -34.42 -6.71 5.19
N LEU A 47 -33.34 -5.94 5.16
CA LEU A 47 -33.27 -4.61 4.53
C LEU A 47 -33.46 -4.69 3.02
N ARG A 48 -32.90 -5.70 2.34
CA ARG A 48 -33.20 -5.95 0.92
C ARG A 48 -34.66 -6.31 0.69
N GLY A 49 -35.27 -7.08 1.60
CA GLY A 49 -36.69 -7.40 1.58
C GLY A 49 -37.54 -6.16 1.72
N CYS A 50 -37.29 -5.36 2.77
CA CYS A 50 -38.01 -4.13 3.07
C CYS A 50 -37.86 -3.07 1.95
N CYS A 51 -36.65 -2.88 1.43
CA CYS A 51 -36.39 -1.99 0.31
C CYS A 51 -36.98 -2.54 -1.00
N GLY A 52 -37.08 -3.86 -1.16
CA GLY A 52 -37.81 -4.50 -2.26
C GLY A 52 -39.32 -4.23 -2.20
N THR A 53 -39.92 -4.24 -1.01
CA THR A 53 -41.34 -3.91 -0.81
C THR A 53 -41.61 -2.42 -1.08
N LEU A 54 -40.71 -1.54 -0.64
CA LEU A 54 -40.81 -0.10 -0.90
C LEU A 54 -40.62 0.21 -2.40
N LYS A 55 -39.68 -0.47 -3.06
CA LYS A 55 -39.46 -0.35 -4.51
C LYS A 55 -40.65 -0.87 -5.32
N ARG A 56 -41.32 -1.95 -4.87
CA ARG A 56 -42.57 -2.43 -5.48
C ARG A 56 -43.74 -1.45 -5.30
N ARG A 57 -43.77 -0.68 -4.22
CA ARG A 57 -44.78 0.37 -4.00
C ARG A 57 -44.52 1.63 -4.83
N LEU A 58 -43.25 1.94 -5.12
CA LEU A 58 -42.86 3.07 -5.97
C LEU A 58 -42.85 2.74 -7.48
N ALA A 59 -42.78 1.46 -7.86
CA ALA A 59 -42.72 1.00 -9.25
C ALA A 59 -44.08 0.60 -9.85
N HIS A 60 -45.19 1.10 -9.32
CA HIS A 60 -46.53 0.85 -9.88
C HIS A 60 -46.83 1.70 -11.14
N GLU A 61 -45.83 2.35 -11.72
CA GLU A 61 -45.99 3.11 -12.96
C GLU A 61 -44.85 2.77 -13.93
N LYS A 62 -45.25 2.17 -15.07
CA LYS A 62 -44.44 1.69 -16.20
C LYS A 62 -43.57 0.45 -15.97
N GLU A 63 -44.16 -0.68 -16.32
CA GLU A 63 -43.48 -1.94 -16.63
C GLU A 63 -42.79 -1.83 -18.00
N GLU A 64 -41.68 -1.10 -18.06
CA GLU A 64 -40.73 -1.21 -19.17
C GLU A 64 -39.74 -2.32 -18.82
N HIS A 65 -39.43 -3.18 -19.78
CA HIS A 65 -38.58 -4.38 -19.66
C HIS A 65 -37.20 -4.02 -19.07
N VAL A 66 -37.06 -3.98 -17.75
CA VAL A 66 -35.76 -3.77 -17.10
C VAL A 66 -34.96 -5.06 -17.26
N PRO A 67 -33.87 -5.06 -18.06
CA PRO A 67 -33.08 -6.26 -18.26
C PRO A 67 -32.55 -6.74 -16.91
N HIS A 68 -32.67 -8.06 -16.71
CA HIS A 68 -32.26 -8.75 -15.50
C HIS A 68 -30.86 -8.26 -15.06
N ARG A 69 -30.78 -7.59 -13.91
CA ARG A 69 -29.55 -6.94 -13.39
C ARG A 69 -28.50 -8.02 -13.10
N ARG A 70 -27.71 -8.39 -14.12
CA ARG A 70 -26.62 -9.36 -14.00
C ARG A 70 -25.62 -8.84 -12.98
N LYS A 71 -25.17 -9.72 -12.08
CA LYS A 71 -24.10 -9.40 -11.13
C LYS A 71 -22.82 -9.15 -11.94
N LEU A 72 -22.18 -8.00 -11.72
CA LEU A 72 -20.90 -7.67 -12.35
C LEU A 72 -19.83 -8.72 -12.00
N ASN A 73 -19.07 -9.14 -13.02
CA ASN A 73 -17.93 -10.03 -12.85
C ASN A 73 -16.80 -9.31 -12.09
N ARG A 74 -15.82 -10.05 -11.56
CA ARG A 74 -14.73 -9.49 -10.74
C ARG A 74 -13.98 -8.35 -11.46
N VAL A 75 -13.56 -8.60 -12.71
CA VAL A 75 -12.84 -7.63 -13.54
C VAL A 75 -13.64 -6.34 -13.74
N GLN A 76 -14.96 -6.45 -13.94
CA GLN A 76 -15.84 -5.30 -14.11
C GLN A 76 -16.00 -4.50 -12.81
N ARG A 77 -16.10 -5.18 -11.67
CA ARG A 77 -16.14 -4.50 -10.37
C ARG A 77 -14.83 -3.78 -10.10
N GLU A 78 -13.71 -4.42 -10.41
CA GLU A 78 -12.37 -3.84 -10.28
C GLU A 78 -12.24 -2.56 -11.11
N GLU A 79 -12.64 -2.61 -12.38
CA GLU A 79 -12.63 -1.44 -13.26
C GLU A 79 -13.52 -0.31 -12.75
N ALA A 80 -14.79 -0.61 -12.43
CA ALA A 80 -15.74 0.40 -11.97
C ALA A 80 -15.29 1.05 -10.64
N ILE A 81 -14.83 0.26 -9.69
CA ILE A 81 -14.36 0.76 -8.39
C ILE A 81 -13.04 1.53 -8.54
N THR A 82 -12.14 1.11 -9.41
CA THR A 82 -10.90 1.84 -9.71
C THR A 82 -11.22 3.22 -10.28
N ARG A 83 -12.09 3.32 -11.29
CA ARG A 83 -12.53 4.61 -11.86
C ARG A 83 -13.25 5.48 -10.82
N PHE A 84 -14.05 4.88 -9.93
CA PHE A 84 -14.73 5.61 -8.87
C PHE A 84 -13.76 6.17 -7.81
N ILE A 85 -12.81 5.35 -7.35
CA ILE A 85 -11.74 5.78 -6.42
C ILE A 85 -10.87 6.87 -7.08
N LEU A 86 -10.62 6.75 -8.38
CA LEU A 86 -9.87 7.74 -9.17
C LEU A 86 -10.54 9.11 -9.13
N CYS A 87 -11.84 9.17 -9.39
CA CYS A 87 -12.64 10.39 -9.32
C CYS A 87 -12.65 11.01 -7.91
N LEU A 88 -12.87 10.19 -6.88
CA LEU A 88 -12.81 10.63 -5.49
C LEU A 88 -11.43 11.17 -5.12
N SER A 89 -10.37 10.54 -5.60
CA SER A 89 -8.99 10.98 -5.40
C SER A 89 -8.76 12.37 -5.99
N ASP A 90 -9.17 12.61 -7.24
CA ASP A 90 -9.03 13.93 -7.90
C ASP A 90 -9.75 15.03 -7.16
N GLN A 91 -10.97 14.74 -6.72
CA GLN A 91 -11.74 15.70 -5.97
C GLN A 91 -11.02 16.08 -4.66
N GLN A 92 -10.45 15.11 -3.93
CA GLN A 92 -9.71 15.41 -2.71
C GLN A 92 -8.41 16.20 -2.99
N LEU A 93 -7.73 15.93 -4.10
CA LEU A 93 -6.54 16.71 -4.48
C LEU A 93 -6.91 18.16 -4.81
N ALA A 94 -7.90 18.36 -5.67
CA ALA A 94 -8.36 19.69 -6.08
C ALA A 94 -8.96 20.49 -4.90
N THR A 95 -9.76 19.83 -4.06
CA THR A 95 -10.37 20.45 -2.88
C THR A 95 -9.30 20.87 -1.87
N GLY A 96 -8.32 20.00 -1.60
CA GLY A 96 -7.21 20.34 -0.70
C GLY A 96 -6.38 21.52 -1.20
N LEU A 97 -6.09 21.56 -2.51
CA LEU A 97 -5.39 22.69 -3.14
C LEU A 97 -6.19 23.99 -3.04
N ALA A 98 -7.48 23.95 -3.37
CA ALA A 98 -8.35 25.12 -3.31
C ALA A 98 -8.45 25.70 -1.89
N ILE A 99 -8.61 24.85 -0.87
CA ILE A 99 -8.66 25.28 0.54
C ILE A 99 -7.35 25.93 0.94
N LEU A 100 -6.19 25.32 0.62
CA LEU A 100 -4.89 25.89 0.98
C LEU A 100 -4.63 27.23 0.27
N LEU A 101 -4.91 27.31 -1.04
CA LEU A 101 -4.75 28.55 -1.80
C LEU A 101 -5.67 29.66 -1.27
N ALA A 102 -6.93 29.34 -0.94
CA ALA A 102 -7.86 30.30 -0.37
C ALA A 102 -7.41 30.78 1.02
N ALA A 103 -6.93 29.86 1.88
CA ALA A 103 -6.43 30.21 3.20
C ALA A 103 -5.19 31.13 3.12
N ILE A 104 -4.28 30.86 2.19
CA ILE A 104 -3.07 31.67 1.98
C ILE A 104 -3.44 33.04 1.38
N ALA A 105 -4.30 33.09 0.37
CA ALA A 105 -4.70 34.34 -0.27
C ALA A 105 -5.43 35.30 0.68
N ASN A 106 -6.11 34.77 1.70
CA ASN A 106 -6.91 35.55 2.65
C ASN A 106 -6.24 35.67 4.04
N GLN A 107 -4.93 35.50 4.17
CA GLN A 107 -4.22 35.60 5.46
C GLN A 107 -4.40 36.93 6.19
N CYS A 108 -4.71 38.00 5.47
CA CYS A 108 -4.94 39.33 6.04
C CYS A 108 -6.35 39.51 6.64
N THR A 109 -7.29 38.64 6.27
CA THR A 109 -8.70 38.74 6.70
C THR A 109 -9.12 37.57 7.59
N LEU A 110 -8.49 36.41 7.41
CA LEU A 110 -8.80 35.20 8.14
C LEU A 110 -8.25 35.27 9.57
N SER A 111 -9.09 34.99 10.56
CA SER A 111 -8.66 34.83 11.95
C SER A 111 -7.80 33.57 12.14
N SER A 112 -7.06 33.50 13.25
CA SER A 112 -6.22 32.33 13.59
C SER A 112 -7.03 31.03 13.67
N ASP A 113 -8.26 31.08 14.20
CA ASP A 113 -9.12 29.90 14.33
C ASP A 113 -9.69 29.40 13.00
N GLU A 114 -10.14 30.33 12.15
CA GLU A 114 -10.58 30.00 10.78
C GLU A 114 -9.44 29.41 9.96
N PHE A 115 -8.21 29.89 10.14
CA PHE A 115 -7.03 29.36 9.48
C PHE A 115 -6.71 27.93 9.93
N ARG A 116 -6.80 27.65 11.24
CA ARG A 116 -6.64 26.29 11.81
C ARG A 116 -7.68 25.31 11.26
N ILE A 117 -8.94 25.75 11.14
CA ILE A 117 -10.01 24.93 10.56
C ILE A 117 -9.72 24.64 9.07
N ALA A 118 -9.35 25.67 8.29
CA ALA A 118 -8.99 25.49 6.88
C ALA A 118 -7.81 24.51 6.72
N MET A 119 -6.78 24.64 7.57
CA MET A 119 -5.65 23.73 7.61
C MET A 119 -6.07 22.28 7.94
N ALA A 120 -6.95 22.09 8.93
CA ALA A 120 -7.46 20.77 9.29
C ALA A 120 -8.29 20.12 8.16
N LEU A 121 -9.11 20.91 7.44
CA LEU A 121 -9.84 20.43 6.27
C LEU A 121 -8.88 20.02 5.14
N ALA A 122 -7.87 20.84 4.85
CA ALA A 122 -6.84 20.51 3.86
C ALA A 122 -6.05 19.26 4.24
N TRP A 123 -5.71 19.08 5.51
CA TRP A 123 -5.06 17.88 6.04
C TRP A 123 -5.93 16.63 5.83
N PHE A 124 -7.23 16.73 6.10
CA PHE A 124 -8.16 15.62 5.86
C PHE A 124 -8.26 15.29 4.36
N SER A 125 -8.32 16.30 3.51
CA SER A 125 -8.30 16.14 2.05
C SER A 125 -7.02 15.43 1.59
N ALA A 126 -5.86 15.86 2.08
CA ALA A 126 -4.55 15.29 1.76
C ALA A 126 -4.41 13.83 2.22
N THR A 127 -4.82 13.53 3.44
CA THR A 127 -4.71 12.17 4.02
C THR A 127 -5.68 11.18 3.38
N THR A 128 -6.91 11.61 3.06
CA THR A 128 -7.85 10.79 2.30
C THR A 128 -7.39 10.57 0.87
N HIS A 129 -6.86 11.60 0.20
CA HIS A 129 -6.20 11.45 -1.10
C HIS A 129 -5.06 10.42 -1.02
N LEU A 130 -4.18 10.52 -0.03
CA LEU A 130 -3.06 9.59 0.18
C LEU A 130 -3.51 8.13 0.37
N ALA A 131 -4.65 7.91 1.01
CA ALA A 131 -5.25 6.59 1.20
C ALA A 131 -5.68 5.93 -0.13
N THR A 132 -6.08 6.72 -1.14
CA THR A 132 -6.51 6.20 -2.45
C THR A 132 -5.36 5.72 -3.34
N LEU A 133 -4.18 6.31 -3.19
CA LEU A 133 -3.05 6.07 -4.11
C LEU A 133 -2.55 4.62 -4.09
N GLY A 134 -2.73 3.91 -2.98
CA GLY A 134 -2.39 2.48 -2.89
C GLY A 134 -3.24 1.61 -3.82
N SER A 135 -4.54 1.91 -3.93
CA SER A 135 -5.48 1.21 -4.81
C SER A 135 -5.32 1.60 -6.28
N LEU A 136 -4.81 2.81 -6.55
CA LEU A 136 -4.66 3.36 -7.91
C LEU A 136 -3.28 3.10 -8.53
N LYS A 137 -2.35 2.45 -7.82
CA LYS A 137 -0.97 2.21 -8.27
C LYS A 137 -0.92 1.62 -9.68
N GLN A 138 -1.65 0.52 -9.93
CA GLN A 138 -1.64 -0.18 -11.20
C GLN A 138 -2.17 0.69 -12.35
N TYR A 139 -3.18 1.51 -12.06
CA TYR A 139 -3.76 2.44 -13.02
C TYR A 139 -2.75 3.51 -13.45
N PHE A 140 -1.97 4.07 -12.52
CA PHE A 140 -0.96 5.09 -12.84
C PHE A 140 0.29 4.56 -13.53
N ILE A 141 0.66 3.30 -13.29
CA ILE A 141 1.74 2.65 -14.05
C ILE A 141 1.34 2.54 -15.52
N THR A 142 0.08 2.20 -15.78
CA THR A 142 -0.47 2.08 -17.13
C THR A 142 -0.66 3.45 -17.80
N ASN A 143 -1.05 4.48 -17.04
CA ASN A 143 -1.37 5.83 -17.56
C ASN A 143 -0.35 6.89 -17.10
N SER A 144 0.79 6.96 -17.80
CA SER A 144 1.94 7.82 -17.45
C SER A 144 1.65 9.34 -17.53
N GLU A 145 0.86 9.77 -18.53
CA GLU A 145 0.46 11.16 -18.77
C GLU A 145 -0.33 11.73 -17.57
N ILE A 146 -1.44 11.07 -17.22
CA ILE A 146 -2.33 11.43 -16.12
C ILE A 146 -1.58 11.40 -14.79
N ARG A 147 -0.69 10.43 -14.62
CA ARG A 147 0.16 10.32 -13.42
C ARG A 147 1.01 11.57 -13.22
N ASN A 148 1.67 12.08 -14.26
CA ASN A 148 2.59 13.22 -14.11
C ASN A 148 1.85 14.50 -13.65
N TRP A 149 0.68 14.79 -14.22
CA TRP A 149 -0.16 15.91 -13.79
C TRP A 149 -0.61 15.79 -12.33
N ARG A 150 -1.01 14.58 -11.92
CA ARG A 150 -1.38 14.33 -10.51
C ARG A 150 -0.19 14.47 -9.57
N VAL A 151 0.98 13.95 -9.94
CA VAL A 151 2.20 14.06 -9.13
C VAL A 151 2.59 15.53 -8.96
N PHE A 152 2.46 16.34 -10.01
CA PHE A 152 2.62 17.78 -9.92
C PHE A 152 1.66 18.41 -8.91
N GLY A 153 0.36 18.11 -9.00
CA GLY A 153 -0.63 18.56 -8.01
C GLY A 153 -0.33 18.10 -6.58
N MET A 154 0.12 16.85 -6.40
CA MET A 154 0.52 16.32 -5.09
C MET A 154 1.72 17.05 -4.49
N VAL A 155 2.71 17.41 -5.30
CA VAL A 155 3.91 18.15 -4.83
C VAL A 155 3.50 19.55 -4.39
N ILE A 156 2.68 20.25 -5.16
CA ILE A 156 2.15 21.57 -4.78
C ILE A 156 1.36 21.45 -3.48
N LEU A 157 0.41 20.50 -3.41
CA LEU A 157 -0.40 20.27 -2.23
C LEU A 157 0.48 20.04 -1.00
N LEU A 158 1.52 19.20 -1.11
CA LEU A 158 2.43 18.92 0.00
C LEU A 158 3.19 20.18 0.45
N VAL A 159 3.72 20.98 -0.48
CA VAL A 159 4.45 22.21 -0.13
C VAL A 159 3.53 23.21 0.58
N LEU A 160 2.34 23.45 0.03
CA LEU A 160 1.36 24.36 0.64
C LEU A 160 0.89 23.84 2.01
N LEU A 161 0.70 22.53 2.15
CA LEU A 161 0.28 21.90 3.39
C LEU A 161 1.36 22.03 4.47
N ILE A 162 2.63 21.86 4.12
CA ILE A 162 3.77 22.07 5.04
C ILE A 162 3.83 23.55 5.46
N TYR A 163 3.68 24.48 4.51
CA TYR A 163 3.67 25.91 4.81
C TYR A 163 2.53 26.26 5.80
N CYS A 164 1.29 25.89 5.50
CA CYS A 164 0.15 26.17 6.39
C CYS A 164 0.27 25.46 7.74
N PHE A 165 0.88 24.26 7.78
CA PHE A 165 1.18 23.57 9.03
C PHE A 165 2.17 24.39 9.88
N VAL A 166 3.28 24.87 9.29
CA VAL A 166 4.26 25.71 10.00
C VAL A 166 3.63 27.02 10.47
N VAL A 167 2.79 27.66 9.64
CA VAL A 167 2.04 28.85 10.06
C VAL A 167 1.14 28.53 11.25
N THR A 168 0.43 27.40 11.23
CA THR A 168 -0.42 26.97 12.35
C THR A 168 0.39 26.78 13.64
N LEU A 169 1.60 26.23 13.54
CA LEU A 169 2.50 26.14 14.70
C LEU A 169 2.90 27.52 15.23
N ALA A 170 3.16 28.48 14.35
CA ALA A 170 3.50 29.85 14.73
C ALA A 170 2.31 30.62 15.37
N LEU A 171 1.08 30.17 15.13
CA LEU A 171 -0.13 30.71 15.75
C LEU A 171 -0.41 30.14 17.14
N GLU A 172 0.35 29.14 17.61
CA GLU A 172 0.13 28.53 18.92
C GLU A 172 0.35 29.55 20.05
N GLY A 173 -0.66 29.75 20.88
CA GLY A 173 -0.68 30.78 21.93
C GLY A 173 -0.96 32.21 21.45
N ALA A 174 -1.27 32.43 20.17
CA ALA A 174 -1.69 33.73 19.66
C ALA A 174 -3.16 34.04 19.99
N ASP A 175 -3.52 35.33 20.02
CA ASP A 175 -4.91 35.76 20.12
C ASP A 175 -5.68 35.30 18.88
N ASN A 176 -6.82 34.64 19.13
CA ASN A 176 -7.65 34.05 18.10
C ASN A 176 -8.43 35.07 17.26
N THR A 177 -8.53 36.32 17.72
CA THR A 177 -9.30 37.39 17.05
C THR A 177 -8.48 38.19 16.02
N ILE A 178 -7.16 38.03 16.04
CA ILE A 178 -6.24 38.80 15.20
C ILE A 178 -6.02 38.05 13.86
N PRO A 179 -5.98 38.77 12.71
CA PRO A 179 -5.65 38.15 11.44
C PRO A 179 -4.26 37.50 11.42
N VAL A 180 -4.14 36.38 10.71
CA VAL A 180 -2.91 35.57 10.63
C VAL A 180 -1.68 36.40 10.26
N GLN A 181 -1.80 37.27 9.25
CA GLN A 181 -0.68 38.09 8.78
C GLN A 181 -0.20 39.07 9.85
N CYS A 182 -1.10 39.63 10.65
CA CYS A 182 -0.76 40.55 11.74
C CYS A 182 0.04 39.83 12.83
N THR A 183 -0.38 38.61 13.20
CA THR A 183 0.34 37.76 14.17
C THR A 183 1.74 37.40 13.70
N ILE A 184 1.92 37.10 12.41
CA ILE A 184 3.24 36.79 11.82
C ILE A 184 4.12 38.05 11.79
N ASN A 185 3.60 39.19 11.33
CA ASN A 185 4.36 40.43 11.14
C ASN A 185 4.78 41.09 12.45
N HIS A 186 3.94 41.06 13.49
CA HIS A 186 4.25 41.65 14.80
C HIS A 186 5.18 40.78 15.65
N GLY A 187 5.66 39.66 15.08
CA GLY A 187 6.52 38.72 15.76
C GLY A 187 5.76 38.04 16.88
N ALA A 188 5.17 36.87 16.59
CA ALA A 188 5.07 35.84 17.61
C ALA A 188 6.48 35.70 18.19
N SER A 189 6.73 36.24 19.38
CA SER A 189 8.10 36.32 19.89
C SER A 189 8.66 34.89 19.91
N PRO A 190 9.80 34.61 19.24
CA PRO A 190 10.35 33.26 19.20
C PRO A 190 10.58 32.67 20.59
N LEU A 191 10.68 33.53 21.61
CA LEU A 191 10.80 33.17 23.01
C LEU A 191 9.48 32.70 23.65
N ALA A 192 8.31 33.25 23.32
CA ALA A 192 7.02 32.74 23.84
C ALA A 192 6.73 31.30 23.39
N PHE A 193 7.22 30.93 22.20
CA PHE A 193 7.17 29.59 21.62
C PHE A 193 7.97 28.55 22.44
N TYR A 194 9.06 28.96 23.10
CA TYR A 194 9.94 28.06 23.85
C TYR A 194 9.46 27.72 25.28
N TRP A 195 8.62 28.57 25.89
CA TRP A 195 8.26 28.42 27.31
C TRP A 195 6.88 27.82 27.57
N ASN A 196 5.93 27.89 26.61
CA ASN A 196 4.55 27.39 26.81
C ASN A 196 4.23 26.07 26.09
N VAL A 197 5.10 25.61 25.17
CA VAL A 197 4.86 24.40 24.38
C VAL A 197 5.66 23.25 24.99
N GLY A 198 4.98 22.16 25.36
CA GLY A 198 5.64 20.98 25.90
C GLY A 198 6.51 20.30 24.84
N TRP A 199 7.63 19.71 25.22
CA TRP A 199 8.48 18.92 24.30
C TRP A 199 7.70 17.78 23.60
N PHE A 200 6.60 17.33 24.21
CA PHE A 200 5.66 16.37 23.62
C PHE A 200 4.92 16.90 22.40
N ASP A 201 4.48 18.16 22.41
CA ASP A 201 3.79 18.78 21.29
C ASP A 201 4.75 18.91 20.10
N TYR A 202 6.00 19.31 20.37
CA TYR A 202 7.07 19.30 19.37
C TYR A 202 7.29 17.91 18.76
N LEU A 203 7.40 16.88 19.60
CA LEU A 203 7.57 15.51 19.12
C LEU A 203 6.37 15.05 18.28
N SER A 204 5.15 15.38 18.72
CA SER A 204 3.90 15.11 18.02
C SER A 204 3.89 15.75 16.61
N TRP A 205 4.22 17.04 16.52
CA TRP A 205 4.29 17.77 15.26
C TRP A 205 5.37 17.23 14.32
N ILE A 206 6.57 16.94 14.84
CA ILE A 206 7.66 16.34 14.07
C ILE A 206 7.24 14.98 13.52
N LEU A 207 6.60 14.14 14.33
CA LEU A 207 6.12 12.83 13.89
C LEU A 207 5.03 12.96 12.82
N ALA A 208 4.10 13.89 12.99
CA ALA A 208 3.05 14.15 12.00
C ALA A 208 3.66 14.59 10.65
N LEU A 209 4.61 15.53 10.67
CA LEU A 209 5.29 16.03 9.48
C LEU A 209 6.13 14.93 8.79
N VAL A 210 6.90 14.16 9.56
CA VAL A 210 7.71 13.05 9.03
C VAL A 210 6.81 11.98 8.40
N LYS A 211 5.69 11.63 9.04
CA LYS A 211 4.75 10.64 8.51
C LYS A 211 4.03 11.14 7.26
N LEU A 212 3.69 12.43 7.20
CA LEU A 212 3.10 13.06 6.03
C LEU A 212 4.05 13.01 4.83
N ILE A 213 5.30 13.44 5.03
CA ILE A 213 6.34 13.44 3.98
C ILE A 213 6.67 12.02 3.53
N ASP A 214 6.89 11.07 4.45
CA ASP A 214 7.15 9.67 4.12
C ASP A 214 5.97 9.06 3.35
N GLY A 215 4.74 9.38 3.74
CA GLY A 215 3.52 8.96 3.07
C GLY A 215 3.47 9.39 1.60
N TYR A 216 3.53 10.71 1.35
CA TYR A 216 3.49 11.24 -0.02
C TYR A 216 4.66 10.77 -0.86
N LYS A 217 5.89 10.80 -0.31
CA LYS A 217 7.08 10.28 -0.98
C LYS A 217 6.88 8.82 -1.38
N SER A 218 6.46 7.97 -0.45
CA SER A 218 6.27 6.54 -0.72
C SER A 218 5.26 6.30 -1.84
N ARG A 219 4.14 7.02 -1.84
CA ARG A 219 3.09 6.85 -2.87
C ARG A 219 3.48 7.41 -4.23
N VAL A 220 4.14 8.57 -4.29
CA VAL A 220 4.66 9.12 -5.54
C VAL A 220 5.66 8.13 -6.16
N LEU A 221 6.60 7.61 -5.37
CA LEU A 221 7.57 6.63 -5.83
C LEU A 221 6.91 5.33 -6.31
N GLN A 222 5.94 4.80 -5.55
CA GLN A 222 5.17 3.63 -5.98
C GLN A 222 4.43 3.82 -7.32
N SER A 223 4.01 5.05 -7.66
CA SER A 223 3.32 5.35 -8.92
C SER A 223 4.22 5.25 -10.17
N TYR A 224 5.54 5.32 -10.00
CA TYR A 224 6.53 5.13 -11.07
C TYR A 224 7.07 3.69 -11.13
N ASP A 225 6.33 2.73 -10.57
CA ASP A 225 6.76 1.34 -10.34
C ASP A 225 8.08 1.24 -9.57
N TYR A 226 8.39 2.27 -8.80
CA TYR A 226 9.65 2.39 -8.14
C TYR A 226 9.47 1.94 -6.69
N HIS A 227 9.82 0.67 -6.44
CA HIS A 227 9.73 0.03 -5.14
C HIS A 227 10.90 0.44 -4.24
N SER A 228 10.99 1.73 -3.90
CA SER A 228 11.94 2.20 -2.90
C SER A 228 11.25 2.43 -1.56
N SER A 229 11.70 1.71 -0.54
CA SER A 229 11.50 2.13 0.84
C SER A 229 12.39 3.34 1.13
N PHE A 230 12.01 4.16 2.12
CA PHE A 230 12.86 5.23 2.66
C PHE A 230 14.30 4.75 2.94
N SER A 231 14.42 3.52 3.43
CA SER A 231 15.66 2.80 3.65
C SER A 231 16.53 2.66 2.39
N LEU A 232 15.95 2.33 1.24
CA LEU A 232 16.70 2.17 -0.02
C LEU A 232 17.30 3.50 -0.49
N GLU A 233 16.54 4.59 -0.42
CA GLU A 233 17.03 5.93 -0.80
C GLU A 233 18.11 6.44 0.15
N LEU A 234 17.93 6.25 1.46
CA LEU A 234 18.97 6.56 2.44
C LEU A 234 20.25 5.76 2.15
N ALA A 235 20.13 4.50 1.73
CA ALA A 235 21.28 3.68 1.31
C ALA A 235 21.99 4.28 0.10
N VAL A 236 21.25 4.77 -0.91
CA VAL A 236 21.83 5.41 -2.10
C VAL A 236 22.59 6.68 -1.73
N VAL A 237 22.03 7.51 -0.85
CA VAL A 237 22.69 8.74 -0.38
C VAL A 237 23.99 8.39 0.35
N ILE A 238 23.94 7.46 1.31
CA ILE A 238 25.12 6.99 2.03
C ILE A 238 26.14 6.39 1.06
N LEU A 239 25.70 5.59 0.08
CA LEU A 239 26.56 5.00 -0.94
C LEU A 239 27.27 6.05 -1.80
N ARG A 240 26.58 7.12 -2.19
CA ARG A 240 27.19 8.22 -2.94
C ARG A 240 28.21 8.99 -2.12
N LEU A 241 27.90 9.25 -0.85
CA LEU A 241 28.85 9.87 0.09
C LEU A 241 30.09 8.97 0.27
N LEU A 242 29.89 7.66 0.45
CA LEU A 242 30.97 6.69 0.55
C LEU A 242 31.75 6.56 -0.75
N ALA A 243 31.10 6.63 -1.93
CA ALA A 243 31.77 6.57 -3.23
C ALA A 243 32.56 7.84 -3.55
N ALA A 244 32.15 8.99 -3.01
CA ALA A 244 32.93 10.22 -3.07
C ALA A 244 34.21 10.11 -2.23
N TYR A 245 34.14 9.41 -1.08
CA TYR A 245 35.27 9.23 -0.18
C TYR A 245 36.19 8.05 -0.56
N ASN A 246 35.63 6.97 -1.13
CA ASN A 246 36.35 5.73 -1.43
C ASN A 246 36.26 5.40 -2.92
N LYS A 247 37.39 5.53 -3.64
CA LYS A 247 37.51 5.27 -5.08
C LYS A 247 37.16 3.83 -5.49
N LYS A 248 37.12 2.88 -4.56
CA LYS A 248 36.79 1.46 -4.84
C LYS A 248 35.28 1.22 -5.05
N ILE A 249 34.41 2.17 -4.73
CA ILE A 249 32.96 1.99 -4.92
C ILE A 249 32.59 2.40 -6.35
N PRO A 250 31.89 1.53 -7.12
CA PRO A 250 31.56 1.83 -8.49
C PRO A 250 30.64 3.06 -8.59
N LYS A 251 31.01 4.00 -9.46
CA LYS A 251 30.19 5.18 -9.78
C LYS A 251 29.01 4.76 -10.65
N LYS A 252 27.94 4.29 -10.02
CA LYS A 252 26.68 3.93 -10.69
C LYS A 252 25.68 5.09 -10.65
N SER A 253 24.80 5.15 -11.66
CA SER A 253 23.69 6.10 -11.70
C SER A 253 22.72 5.86 -10.54
N ARG A 254 21.89 6.86 -10.19
CA ARG A 254 20.89 6.70 -9.10
C ARG A 254 20.01 5.48 -9.37
N LYS A 255 19.41 5.42 -10.58
CA LYS A 255 18.49 4.37 -11.01
C LYS A 255 19.11 2.97 -10.91
N GLU A 256 20.37 2.86 -11.34
CA GLU A 256 21.16 1.63 -11.28
C GLU A 256 21.33 1.14 -9.83
N TRP A 257 21.73 2.04 -8.92
CA TRP A 257 21.88 1.70 -7.51
C TRP A 257 20.57 1.23 -6.90
N ILE A 258 19.46 1.86 -7.27
CA ILE A 258 18.19 1.47 -6.69
C ILE A 258 17.78 0.09 -7.21
N ARG A 259 17.94 -0.17 -8.51
CA ARG A 259 17.67 -1.50 -9.08
C ARG A 259 18.47 -2.57 -8.32
N VAL A 260 19.77 -2.35 -8.15
CA VAL A 260 20.66 -3.28 -7.43
C VAL A 260 20.25 -3.46 -5.97
N LEU A 261 20.01 -2.37 -5.24
CA LEU A 261 19.61 -2.43 -3.83
C LEU A 261 18.23 -3.05 -3.65
N GLY A 262 17.30 -2.81 -4.57
CA GLY A 262 15.97 -3.42 -4.61
C GLY A 262 16.06 -4.93 -4.86
N GLU A 263 16.90 -5.36 -5.81
CA GLU A 263 17.21 -6.77 -6.02
C GLU A 263 17.80 -7.41 -4.75
N TRP A 264 18.76 -6.76 -4.10
CA TRP A 264 19.34 -7.26 -2.86
C TRP A 264 18.35 -7.31 -1.72
N ALA A 265 17.48 -6.31 -1.57
CA ALA A 265 16.44 -6.30 -0.55
C ALA A 265 15.45 -7.46 -0.75
N ALA A 266 15.05 -7.71 -2.00
CA ALA A 266 14.18 -8.83 -2.34
C ALA A 266 14.85 -10.19 -2.09
N GLU A 267 16.15 -10.33 -2.41
CA GLU A 267 16.91 -11.54 -2.10
C GLU A 267 17.09 -11.74 -0.59
N GLN A 268 17.33 -10.67 0.17
CA GLN A 268 17.41 -10.75 1.62
C GLN A 268 16.07 -11.15 2.23
N SER A 269 14.94 -10.63 1.72
CA SER A 269 13.62 -11.05 2.17
C SER A 269 13.38 -12.54 1.91
N SER A 270 13.77 -13.08 0.74
CA SER A 270 13.65 -14.53 0.48
C SER A 270 14.53 -15.38 1.41
N ILE A 271 15.75 -14.90 1.72
CA ILE A 271 16.67 -15.57 2.66
C ILE A 271 16.17 -15.48 4.11
N SER A 272 15.65 -14.34 4.55
CA SER A 272 15.05 -14.20 5.89
C SER A 272 13.87 -15.15 6.04
N ARG A 273 12.97 -15.19 5.05
CA ARG A 273 11.82 -16.09 5.01
C ARG A 273 12.22 -17.55 5.13
N ARG A 274 13.19 -18.02 4.32
CA ARG A 274 13.61 -19.44 4.37
C ARG A 274 14.26 -19.80 5.72
N ARG A 275 15.04 -18.88 6.31
CA ARG A 275 15.67 -19.09 7.63
C ARG A 275 14.62 -19.17 8.73
N LEU A 276 13.61 -18.31 8.68
CA LEU A 276 12.49 -18.36 9.62
C LEU A 276 11.71 -19.66 9.46
N LEU A 277 11.42 -20.11 8.24
CA LEU A 277 10.74 -21.39 8.03
C LEU A 277 11.57 -22.61 8.48
N GLY A 278 12.89 -22.60 8.26
CA GLY A 278 13.78 -23.65 8.77
C GLY A 278 13.75 -23.73 10.29
N LYS A 279 13.87 -22.58 10.98
CA LYS A 279 13.73 -22.49 12.45
C LYS A 279 12.36 -22.93 12.93
N PHE A 280 11.31 -22.69 12.14
CA PHE A 280 9.94 -23.11 12.47
C PHE A 280 9.85 -24.64 12.44
N GLN A 281 10.41 -25.27 11.41
CA GLN A 281 10.47 -26.72 11.28
C GLN A 281 11.27 -27.37 12.42
N GLU A 282 12.40 -26.76 12.81
CA GLU A 282 13.19 -27.18 13.98
C GLU A 282 12.37 -27.07 15.28
N CYS A 283 11.72 -25.93 15.51
CA CYS A 283 10.86 -25.73 16.68
C CYS A 283 9.69 -26.73 16.72
N LYS A 284 9.13 -27.10 15.56
CA LYS A 284 8.07 -28.12 15.47
C LYS A 284 8.58 -29.49 15.91
N ARG A 285 9.82 -29.84 15.56
CA ARG A 285 10.49 -31.07 16.05
C ARG A 285 10.80 -31.00 17.55
N GLU A 286 11.25 -29.84 18.05
CA GLU A 286 11.55 -29.63 19.48
C GLU A 286 10.30 -29.58 20.38
N LYS A 287 9.13 -29.25 19.82
CA LYS A 287 7.85 -29.22 20.55
C LYS A 287 7.54 -30.55 21.23
N ALA A 288 8.03 -31.66 20.67
CA ALA A 288 7.93 -32.99 21.26
C ALA A 288 8.72 -33.13 22.58
N LYS A 289 9.77 -32.33 22.78
CA LYS A 289 10.67 -32.40 23.95
C LYS A 289 10.41 -31.32 25.00
N ARG A 290 10.06 -30.09 24.60
CA ARG A 290 9.84 -28.95 25.52
C ARG A 290 8.64 -28.10 25.06
N PRO A 291 7.41 -28.36 25.52
CA PRO A 291 6.21 -27.77 24.92
C PRO A 291 6.01 -26.28 25.23
N PHE A 292 6.45 -25.78 26.39
CA PHE A 292 6.20 -24.38 26.77
C PHE A 292 7.15 -23.38 26.09
N SER A 293 8.46 -23.61 26.18
CA SER A 293 9.46 -22.72 25.56
C SER A 293 9.44 -22.77 24.02
N SER A 294 9.13 -23.92 23.44
CA SER A 294 8.95 -24.06 21.99
C SER A 294 7.71 -23.33 21.48
N ARG A 295 6.59 -23.32 22.23
CA ARG A 295 5.39 -22.54 21.87
C ARG A 295 5.68 -21.04 21.81
N LEU A 296 6.37 -20.48 22.81
CA LEU A 296 6.73 -19.06 22.80
C LEU A 296 7.69 -18.71 21.66
N ARG A 297 8.73 -19.53 21.43
CA ARG A 297 9.66 -19.34 20.30
C ARG A 297 8.94 -19.42 18.95
N THR A 298 8.07 -20.40 18.79
CA THR A 298 7.27 -20.58 17.56
C THR A 298 6.40 -19.35 17.31
N ARG A 299 5.72 -18.83 18.35
CA ARG A 299 4.92 -17.61 18.25
C ARG A 299 5.75 -16.39 17.85
N VAL A 300 6.91 -16.18 18.47
CA VAL A 300 7.82 -15.07 18.12
C VAL A 300 8.30 -15.18 16.67
N LEU A 301 8.62 -16.38 16.21
CA LEU A 301 9.13 -16.64 14.87
C LEU A 301 8.07 -16.42 13.79
N VAL A 302 6.85 -16.93 14.01
CA VAL A 302 5.68 -16.69 13.14
C VAL A 302 5.31 -15.21 13.13
N GLY A 303 5.37 -14.54 14.29
CA GLY A 303 5.19 -13.10 14.40
C GLY A 303 6.15 -12.32 13.51
N LYS A 304 7.45 -12.64 13.55
CA LYS A 304 8.47 -11.99 12.68
C LYS A 304 8.21 -12.22 11.19
N LEU A 305 7.83 -13.44 10.80
CA LEU A 305 7.54 -13.76 9.40
C LEU A 305 6.37 -12.94 8.88
N ILE A 306 5.33 -12.80 9.69
CA ILE A 306 4.13 -12.05 9.30
C ILE A 306 4.38 -10.55 9.35
N ASP A 307 5.15 -10.04 10.29
CA ASP A 307 5.52 -8.62 10.34
C ASP A 307 6.24 -8.20 9.05
N GLU A 308 7.09 -9.07 8.47
CA GLU A 308 7.74 -8.80 7.18
C GLU A 308 6.76 -8.69 6.00
N ASP A 309 5.79 -9.60 5.89
CA ASP A 309 4.78 -9.61 4.80
C ASP A 309 3.68 -8.55 5.05
N TYR A 310 3.40 -8.21 6.31
CA TYR A 310 2.37 -7.26 6.71
C TYR A 310 2.73 -5.82 6.37
N VAL A 311 4.00 -5.42 6.54
CA VAL A 311 4.45 -4.05 6.21
C VAL A 311 4.16 -3.69 4.74
N ASP A 312 4.12 -4.69 3.86
CA ASP A 312 3.87 -4.52 2.44
C ASP A 312 2.38 -4.71 2.05
N SER A 313 1.50 -5.04 3.01
CA SER A 313 0.05 -5.22 2.79
C SER A 313 -0.71 -3.88 2.72
N LEU A 314 -1.88 -3.84 2.07
CA LEU A 314 -2.60 -2.58 1.82
C LEU A 314 -3.08 -1.87 3.09
N LEU A 315 -3.66 -2.62 4.04
CA LEU A 315 -4.26 -2.07 5.26
C LEU A 315 -3.30 -1.22 6.12
N PRO A 316 -2.11 -1.71 6.52
CA PRO A 316 -1.15 -0.89 7.26
C PRO A 316 -0.53 0.26 6.45
N GLN A 317 -0.64 0.24 5.13
CA GLN A 317 -0.25 1.39 4.30
C GLN A 317 -1.32 2.47 4.23
N LEU A 318 -2.53 2.23 4.74
CA LEU A 318 -3.51 3.30 4.91
C LEU A 318 -2.96 4.30 5.94
N PRO A 319 -3.10 5.62 5.71
CA PRO A 319 -2.59 6.65 6.60
C PRO A 319 -3.45 6.82 7.85
N LEU A 320 -3.79 5.72 8.55
CA LEU A 320 -4.71 5.69 9.69
C LEU A 320 -4.23 6.57 10.85
N PHE A 321 -2.92 6.61 11.09
CA PHE A 321 -2.33 7.55 12.04
C PHE A 321 -2.61 9.00 11.66
N LEU A 322 -2.32 9.40 10.40
CA LEU A 322 -2.51 10.79 9.96
C LEU A 322 -4.00 11.19 9.93
N LEU A 323 -4.88 10.23 9.61
CA LEU A 323 -6.33 10.41 9.66
C LEU A 323 -6.83 10.62 11.09
N ALA A 324 -6.43 9.75 12.02
CA ALA A 324 -6.80 9.87 13.42
C ALA A 324 -6.23 11.16 14.05
N TYR A 325 -4.98 11.49 13.71
CA TYR A 325 -4.31 12.71 14.13
C TYR A 325 -5.05 13.97 13.64
N GLY A 326 -5.34 14.05 12.34
CA GLY A 326 -6.07 15.18 11.77
C GLY A 326 -7.48 15.32 12.32
N PHE A 327 -8.18 14.21 12.57
CA PHE A 327 -9.51 14.23 13.18
C PHE A 327 -9.47 14.72 14.63
N ALA A 328 -8.48 14.27 15.41
CA ALA A 328 -8.32 14.72 16.79
C ALA A 328 -7.95 16.21 16.86
N GLN A 329 -7.06 16.70 15.99
CA GLN A 329 -6.75 18.13 15.83
C GLN A 329 -7.99 18.95 15.47
N MET A 330 -8.77 18.50 14.49
CA MET A 330 -10.02 19.16 14.11
C MET A 330 -11.01 19.22 15.28
N ALA A 331 -11.20 18.11 16.00
CA ALA A 331 -12.07 18.07 17.15
C ALA A 331 -11.58 19.03 18.24
N TYR A 332 -10.28 19.05 18.52
CA TYR A 332 -9.66 19.97 19.48
C TYR A 332 -9.90 21.43 19.12
N PHE A 333 -9.59 21.86 17.89
CA PHE A 333 -9.83 23.23 17.44
C PHE A 333 -11.31 23.59 17.43
N ARG A 334 -12.19 22.67 17.03
CA ARG A 334 -13.62 22.95 16.93
C ARG A 334 -14.30 23.06 18.30
N TRP A 335 -13.86 22.27 19.28
CA TRP A 335 -14.39 22.31 20.65
C TRP A 335 -13.80 23.47 21.46
N GLY A 336 -12.56 23.86 21.19
CA GLY A 336 -11.92 25.01 21.85
C GLY A 336 -12.45 26.38 21.40
N THR A 337 -13.13 26.44 20.24
CA THR A 337 -13.65 27.69 19.67
C THR A 337 -15.05 28.02 20.18
N THR A 338 -15.13 28.82 21.24
CA THR A 338 -16.39 29.36 21.80
C THR A 338 -16.93 30.57 21.04
N ALA A 339 -16.11 31.21 20.19
CA ALA A 339 -16.40 32.52 19.59
C ALA A 339 -16.99 32.49 18.17
N LEU A 340 -17.07 31.31 17.51
CA LEU A 340 -17.64 31.22 16.17
C LEU A 340 -19.17 31.30 16.25
N ARG A 341 -19.70 32.50 16.01
CA ARG A 341 -21.13 32.75 15.81
C ARG A 341 -21.54 32.06 14.51
N ILE A 342 -22.04 30.83 14.63
CA ILE A 342 -22.54 30.05 13.49
C ILE A 342 -23.72 30.83 12.91
N ASP A 343 -23.49 31.50 11.79
CA ASP A 343 -24.58 32.07 11.03
C ASP A 343 -25.44 30.89 10.55
N SER A 344 -26.67 30.81 11.06
CA SER A 344 -27.61 29.73 10.74
C SER A 344 -28.11 29.79 9.29
N SER A 345 -27.75 30.84 8.54
CA SER A 345 -28.05 30.97 7.13
C SER A 345 -27.04 30.18 6.27
N MET A 346 -27.53 29.22 5.49
CA MET A 346 -26.72 28.52 4.50
C MET A 346 -26.44 29.46 3.32
N GLY A 347 -25.26 30.09 3.30
CA GLY A 347 -24.81 30.92 2.19
C GLY A 347 -24.39 30.12 0.95
N PHE A 348 -24.24 30.79 -0.19
CA PHE A 348 -23.76 30.18 -1.45
C PHE A 348 -22.45 29.39 -1.27
N GLY A 349 -21.52 29.89 -0.45
CA GLY A 349 -20.26 29.24 -0.13
C GLY A 349 -20.38 27.94 0.70
N GLN A 350 -21.52 27.71 1.35
CA GLN A 350 -21.81 26.47 2.11
C GLN A 350 -22.66 25.49 1.28
N ILE A 351 -23.57 26.00 0.44
CA ILE A 351 -24.42 25.19 -0.45
C ILE A 351 -23.60 24.59 -1.60
N THR A 352 -22.71 25.38 -2.21
CA THR A 352 -21.93 24.94 -3.37
C THR A 352 -21.07 23.70 -3.08
N PRO A 353 -20.30 23.63 -1.97
CA PRO A 353 -19.58 22.40 -1.60
C PRO A 353 -20.48 21.17 -1.42
N ILE A 354 -21.70 21.34 -0.92
CA ILE A 354 -22.66 20.24 -0.76
C ILE A 354 -23.09 19.69 -2.12
N PHE A 355 -23.38 20.55 -3.10
CA PHE A 355 -23.68 20.11 -4.47
C PHE A 355 -22.46 19.50 -5.17
N LEU A 356 -21.26 20.05 -4.95
CA LEU A 356 -20.03 19.46 -5.49
C LEU A 356 -19.72 18.08 -4.88
N LEU A 357 -20.19 17.78 -3.66
CA LEU A 357 -20.11 16.44 -3.06
C LEU A 357 -21.03 15.41 -3.73
N VAL A 358 -22.02 15.83 -4.51
CA VAL A 358 -22.90 14.93 -5.27
C VAL A 358 -22.23 14.45 -6.57
N LEU A 359 -21.32 15.23 -7.15
CA LEU A 359 -20.66 14.91 -8.42
C LEU A 359 -19.95 13.53 -8.44
N PRO A 360 -19.19 13.12 -7.41
CA PRO A 360 -18.60 11.78 -7.40
C PRO A 360 -19.64 10.68 -7.35
N ILE A 361 -20.79 10.90 -6.70
CA ILE A 361 -21.87 9.91 -6.63
C ILE A 361 -22.49 9.73 -8.02
N LEU A 362 -22.72 10.83 -8.74
CA LEU A 362 -23.23 10.80 -10.12
C LEU A 362 -22.23 10.13 -11.07
N ALA A 363 -20.95 10.51 -11.00
CA ALA A 363 -19.89 9.88 -11.77
C ALA A 363 -19.77 8.39 -11.45
N GLY A 364 -19.89 8.00 -10.18
CA GLY A 364 -19.92 6.60 -9.77
C GLY A 364 -21.11 5.82 -10.33
N GLY A 365 -22.27 6.49 -10.42
CA GLY A 365 -23.46 5.95 -11.08
C GLY A 365 -23.23 5.71 -12.57
N GLU A 366 -22.71 6.71 -13.28
CA GLU A 366 -22.37 6.64 -14.71
C GLU A 366 -21.37 5.50 -14.98
N ILE A 367 -20.25 5.47 -14.27
CA ILE A 367 -19.23 4.42 -14.37
C ILE A 367 -19.84 3.03 -14.16
N TYR A 368 -20.72 2.88 -13.17
CA TYR A 368 -21.37 1.60 -12.89
C TYR A 368 -22.28 1.16 -14.04
N TYR A 369 -23.08 2.08 -14.60
CA TYR A 369 -23.98 1.77 -15.71
C TYR A 369 -23.21 1.51 -17.01
N GLU A 370 -22.19 2.31 -17.32
CA GLU A 370 -21.30 2.11 -18.48
C GLU A 370 -20.62 0.74 -18.43
N THR A 371 -20.08 0.35 -17.28
CA THR A 371 -19.44 -0.96 -17.11
C THR A 371 -20.46 -2.11 -17.24
N ALA A 372 -21.70 -1.89 -16.77
CA ALA A 372 -22.76 -2.88 -16.85
C ALA A 372 -23.31 -3.04 -18.29
N THR A 373 -23.39 -1.98 -19.08
CA THR A 373 -23.84 -2.04 -20.48
C THR A 373 -22.79 -2.69 -21.38
N HIS A 374 -21.50 -2.37 -21.20
CA HIS A 374 -20.41 -3.06 -21.91
C HIS A 374 -20.35 -4.57 -21.61
N ALA A 375 -20.75 -4.98 -20.40
CA ALA A 375 -20.90 -6.39 -20.05
C ALA A 375 -21.96 -7.11 -20.90
N GLN A 376 -23.05 -6.42 -21.26
CA GLN A 376 -24.14 -6.99 -22.04
C GLN A 376 -23.73 -7.20 -23.50
N HIS A 377 -23.10 -6.20 -24.14
CA HIS A 377 -22.67 -6.29 -25.54
C HIS A 377 -21.65 -7.42 -25.78
N ARG A 378 -20.61 -7.54 -24.95
CA ARG A 378 -19.60 -8.62 -25.08
C ARG A 378 -20.16 -10.03 -24.87
N THR A 379 -21.31 -10.16 -24.20
CA THR A 379 -21.94 -11.47 -24.01
C THR A 379 -22.85 -11.84 -25.17
N SER A 380 -23.50 -10.86 -25.82
CA SER A 380 -24.31 -11.10 -27.03
C SER A 380 -23.47 -11.50 -28.24
N GLU A 381 -22.28 -10.92 -28.41
CA GLU A 381 -21.35 -11.28 -29.50
C GLU A 381 -20.78 -12.70 -29.39
N ARG A 382 -20.86 -13.34 -28.21
CA ARG A 382 -20.33 -14.70 -28.00
C ARG A 382 -21.33 -15.82 -28.33
N THR A 383 -22.53 -15.50 -28.84
CA THR A 383 -23.62 -16.47 -29.07
C THR A 383 -23.95 -16.68 -30.56
N THR A 384 -23.19 -16.10 -31.48
CA THR A 384 -23.33 -16.36 -32.93
C THR A 384 -22.22 -17.29 -33.43
N PRO A 385 -22.54 -18.48 -33.96
CA PRO A 385 -21.54 -19.31 -34.62
C PRO A 385 -21.47 -18.92 -36.11
N TYR A 386 -20.43 -18.22 -36.55
CA TYR A 386 -19.75 -18.49 -37.84
C TYR A 386 -18.53 -17.59 -38.13
N ASN A 387 -17.49 -18.27 -38.60
CA ASN A 387 -16.37 -17.97 -39.51
C ASN A 387 -15.47 -16.72 -39.38
N GLU A 388 -14.17 -17.05 -39.44
CA GLU A 388 -13.01 -16.20 -39.66
C GLU A 388 -13.13 -15.28 -40.89
N SER A 389 -12.69 -14.04 -40.72
CA SER A 389 -11.64 -13.45 -41.57
C SER A 389 -11.08 -12.18 -40.93
N SER A 390 -9.75 -12.11 -40.90
CA SER A 390 -8.86 -11.00 -40.52
C SER A 390 -9.41 -9.58 -40.65
N GLU A 391 -9.16 -8.75 -39.64
CA GLU A 391 -8.22 -7.62 -39.78
C GLU A 391 -7.78 -7.05 -38.43
N ARG A 392 -6.61 -6.44 -38.45
CA ARG A 392 -5.62 -6.30 -37.38
C ARG A 392 -5.70 -4.89 -36.80
N SER A 393 -5.77 -4.74 -35.48
CA SER A 393 -5.29 -3.53 -34.82
C SER A 393 -4.74 -3.77 -33.42
N SER A 394 -3.57 -3.19 -33.21
CA SER A 394 -2.55 -3.42 -32.20
C SER A 394 -2.96 -3.14 -30.75
N SER A 395 -2.73 -4.11 -29.86
CA SER A 395 -2.49 -3.89 -28.43
C SER A 395 -1.15 -4.54 -28.07
N PHE A 396 -0.18 -3.70 -27.68
CA PHE A 396 1.20 -4.11 -27.45
C PHE A 396 1.45 -4.46 -25.97
N GLU A 397 1.96 -5.68 -25.79
CA GLU A 397 2.87 -6.18 -24.75
C GLU A 397 2.56 -5.90 -23.27
N ALA A 398 1.83 -6.85 -22.67
CA ALA A 398 2.19 -7.32 -21.34
C ALA A 398 3.40 -8.25 -21.50
N THR A 399 4.52 -7.90 -20.87
CA THR A 399 5.77 -8.70 -20.81
C THR A 399 5.56 -9.95 -19.96
N ALA A 400 4.70 -10.86 -20.41
CA ALA A 400 4.87 -12.27 -20.13
C ALA A 400 6.10 -12.70 -20.93
N ILE A 401 7.16 -13.10 -20.22
CA ILE A 401 8.31 -13.73 -20.86
C ILE A 401 7.77 -15.02 -21.48
N ASN A 402 7.42 -14.96 -22.77
CA ASN A 402 7.32 -16.11 -23.65
C ASN A 402 8.71 -16.75 -23.69
N ARG A 403 8.96 -17.67 -22.76
CA ARG A 403 10.15 -18.51 -22.73
C ARG A 403 9.86 -19.98 -23.05
N ALA A 404 8.72 -20.24 -23.68
CA ALA A 404 8.40 -21.58 -24.17
C ALA A 404 9.20 -21.97 -25.43
N ASN A 405 9.89 -21.04 -26.11
CA ASN A 405 10.50 -21.29 -27.43
C ASN A 405 12.03 -21.05 -27.50
N THR A 406 12.77 -21.20 -26.40
CA THR A 406 14.25 -21.09 -26.40
C THR A 406 14.99 -22.42 -26.22
N LEU A 407 14.29 -23.54 -26.37
CA LEU A 407 14.99 -24.80 -26.64
C LEU A 407 15.19 -24.88 -28.15
N PRO A 408 16.44 -25.02 -28.65
CA PRO A 408 16.63 -25.38 -30.04
C PRO A 408 15.90 -26.71 -30.28
N PRO A 409 15.21 -26.89 -31.43
CA PRO A 409 14.71 -28.20 -31.80
C PRO A 409 15.94 -29.07 -32.09
N MET A 410 16.45 -29.80 -31.09
CA MET A 410 17.40 -30.85 -31.36
C MET A 410 16.65 -32.02 -31.99
N CYS A 411 17.18 -32.43 -33.14
CA CYS A 411 16.67 -33.47 -33.99
C CYS A 411 16.25 -34.70 -33.22
N SER A 412 15.06 -35.19 -33.58
CA SER A 412 14.63 -36.56 -33.40
C SER A 412 15.68 -37.53 -33.95
N SER A 413 16.45 -38.17 -33.08
CA SER A 413 17.04 -39.48 -33.37
C SER A 413 17.29 -40.26 -32.09
N GLY A 414 16.34 -41.15 -31.77
CA GLY A 414 16.66 -42.54 -31.44
C GLY A 414 17.39 -42.83 -30.13
N THR A 415 16.93 -42.31 -28.99
CA THR A 415 16.88 -43.01 -27.69
C THR A 415 16.17 -42.08 -26.71
N SER A 416 14.92 -42.39 -26.35
CA SER A 416 14.18 -41.63 -25.33
C SER A 416 14.80 -41.90 -23.96
N ASP A 417 15.80 -41.11 -23.58
CA ASP A 417 16.36 -41.08 -22.24
C ASP A 417 15.24 -40.71 -21.24
N PRO A 418 14.75 -41.66 -20.42
CA PRO A 418 13.63 -41.42 -19.52
C PRO A 418 13.94 -40.33 -18.49
N GLU A 419 15.22 -40.19 -18.10
CA GLU A 419 15.66 -39.21 -17.10
C GLU A 419 15.58 -37.78 -17.66
N LEU A 420 15.92 -37.59 -18.94
CA LEU A 420 15.86 -36.28 -19.58
C LEU A 420 14.41 -35.80 -19.73
N SER A 421 13.51 -36.71 -20.11
CA SER A 421 12.08 -36.41 -20.22
C SER A 421 11.45 -36.05 -18.86
N GLU A 422 11.84 -36.72 -17.77
CA GLU A 422 11.39 -36.37 -16.41
C GLU A 422 11.91 -35.00 -15.95
N LEU A 423 13.15 -34.67 -16.31
CA LEU A 423 13.78 -33.38 -16.02
C LEU A 423 13.11 -32.23 -16.77
N GLU A 424 12.70 -32.43 -18.02
CA GLU A 424 11.96 -31.46 -18.81
C GLU A 424 10.58 -31.16 -18.22
N VAL A 425 9.83 -32.20 -17.83
CA VAL A 425 8.53 -32.06 -17.15
C VAL A 425 8.69 -31.32 -15.82
N SER A 426 9.72 -31.65 -15.05
CA SER A 426 10.05 -30.93 -13.82
C SER A 426 10.43 -29.46 -14.09
N GLY A 427 11.11 -29.21 -15.21
CA GLY A 427 11.49 -27.88 -15.67
C GLY A 427 10.29 -27.00 -16.02
N GLN A 428 9.29 -27.57 -16.70
CA GLN A 428 8.02 -26.89 -17.00
C GLN A 428 7.28 -26.55 -15.71
N ARG A 429 7.18 -27.50 -14.77
CA ARG A 429 6.55 -27.28 -13.47
C ARG A 429 7.25 -26.20 -12.64
N TYR A 430 8.57 -26.11 -12.76
CA TYR A 430 9.35 -25.02 -12.16
C TYR A 430 8.97 -23.67 -12.77
N ASP A 431 8.83 -23.59 -14.10
CA ASP A 431 8.48 -22.35 -14.80
C ASP A 431 7.03 -21.92 -14.48
N GLU A 432 6.10 -22.86 -14.38
CA GLU A 432 4.72 -22.59 -13.89
C GLU A 432 4.71 -22.02 -12.48
N LYS A 433 5.56 -22.54 -11.59
CA LYS A 433 5.65 -22.13 -10.18
C LYS A 433 6.72 -21.07 -9.91
N ILE A 434 7.24 -20.39 -10.93
CA ILE A 434 8.39 -19.48 -10.80
C ILE A 434 8.16 -18.35 -9.78
N SER A 435 6.93 -17.87 -9.65
CA SER A 435 6.54 -16.85 -8.66
C SER A 435 6.74 -17.35 -7.22
N TYR A 436 6.35 -18.59 -6.93
CA TYR A 436 6.58 -19.24 -5.64
C TYR A 436 8.05 -19.57 -5.43
N VAL A 437 8.76 -20.00 -6.46
CA VAL A 437 10.19 -20.30 -6.36
C VAL A 437 10.99 -19.02 -6.03
N LYS A 438 10.70 -17.91 -6.71
CA LYS A 438 11.31 -16.59 -6.43
C LYS A 438 11.01 -16.07 -5.02
N LYS A 439 9.95 -16.53 -4.36
CA LYS A 439 9.59 -16.17 -2.98
C LYS A 439 10.61 -16.67 -1.96
N TYR A 440 11.24 -17.83 -2.19
CA TYR A 440 12.20 -18.45 -1.25
C TYR A 440 13.62 -18.52 -1.79
N PHE A 441 13.76 -18.71 -3.10
CA PHE A 441 15.01 -19.02 -3.79
C PHE A 441 15.26 -18.04 -4.93
N ARG A 442 15.14 -16.73 -4.66
CA ARG A 442 15.29 -15.67 -5.67
C ARG A 442 16.68 -15.67 -6.30
N ARG A 443 17.73 -15.86 -5.49
CA ARG A 443 19.12 -15.91 -5.96
C ARG A 443 19.34 -17.12 -6.85
N GLU A 444 18.93 -18.29 -6.39
CA GLU A 444 19.09 -19.55 -7.08
C GLU A 444 18.32 -19.55 -8.41
N SER A 445 17.15 -18.91 -8.44
CA SER A 445 16.40 -18.69 -9.69
C SER A 445 17.18 -17.85 -10.71
N LYS A 446 17.91 -16.83 -10.24
CA LYS A 446 18.74 -15.98 -11.10
C LYS A 446 19.94 -16.77 -11.64
N VAL A 447 20.62 -17.52 -10.79
CA VAL A 447 21.73 -18.40 -11.19
C VAL A 447 21.28 -19.45 -12.20
N ILE A 448 20.12 -20.07 -11.99
CA ILE A 448 19.52 -21.02 -12.94
C ILE A 448 19.21 -20.31 -14.28
N GLN A 449 18.63 -19.11 -14.23
CA GLN A 449 18.32 -18.34 -15.42
C GLN A 449 19.58 -17.96 -16.22
N GLU A 450 20.65 -17.58 -15.52
CA GLU A 450 21.97 -17.28 -16.11
C GLU A 450 22.57 -18.55 -16.73
N ALA A 451 22.58 -19.67 -16.00
CA ALA A 451 23.08 -20.97 -16.47
C ALA A 451 22.34 -21.47 -17.72
N ILE A 452 21.01 -21.30 -17.79
CA ILE A 452 20.21 -21.64 -18.98
C ILE A 452 20.57 -20.73 -20.15
N SER A 453 20.75 -19.43 -19.91
CA SER A 453 21.12 -18.49 -20.99
C SER A 453 22.54 -18.68 -21.51
N SER A 454 23.44 -19.27 -20.71
CA SER A 454 24.83 -19.55 -21.10
C SER A 454 25.07 -20.98 -21.56
N ALA A 455 24.07 -21.86 -21.50
CA ALA A 455 24.21 -23.27 -21.89
C ALA A 455 24.31 -23.38 -23.42
N LEU A 456 25.48 -23.81 -23.91
CA LEU A 456 25.74 -24.08 -25.33
C LEU A 456 25.62 -25.57 -25.67
N ASP A 457 25.80 -26.45 -24.68
CA ASP A 457 25.80 -27.91 -24.85
C ASP A 457 24.66 -28.58 -24.09
N GLU A 458 24.28 -29.78 -24.54
CA GLU A 458 23.22 -30.60 -23.94
C GLU A 458 23.49 -30.93 -22.45
N GLU A 459 24.75 -31.15 -22.09
CA GLU A 459 25.14 -31.44 -20.69
C GLU A 459 24.92 -30.24 -19.77
N HIS A 460 25.25 -29.02 -20.24
CA HIS A 460 25.00 -27.79 -19.49
C HIS A 460 23.49 -27.54 -19.30
N MET A 461 22.68 -27.89 -20.31
CA MET A 461 21.22 -27.84 -20.21
C MET A 461 20.70 -28.86 -19.21
N ARG A 462 21.20 -30.10 -19.23
CA ARG A 462 20.85 -31.18 -18.29
C ARG A 462 21.18 -30.79 -16.85
N GLN A 463 22.34 -30.16 -16.63
CA GLN A 463 22.71 -29.64 -15.31
C GLN A 463 21.78 -28.51 -14.84
N ALA A 464 21.42 -27.59 -15.71
CA ALA A 464 20.47 -26.53 -15.39
C ALA A 464 19.06 -27.07 -15.05
N LEU A 465 18.60 -28.10 -15.75
CA LEU A 465 17.34 -28.80 -15.45
C LEU A 465 17.40 -29.53 -14.09
N LYS A 466 18.52 -30.19 -13.77
CA LYS A 466 18.75 -30.79 -12.43
C LYS A 466 18.68 -29.74 -11.33
N MET A 467 19.23 -28.53 -11.56
CA MET A 467 19.12 -27.41 -10.63
C MET A 467 17.66 -26.92 -10.47
N LYS A 468 16.90 -26.80 -11.58
CA LYS A 468 15.46 -26.49 -11.53
C LYS A 468 14.69 -27.48 -10.66
N GLN A 469 14.89 -28.78 -10.89
CA GLN A 469 14.22 -29.84 -10.12
C GLN A 469 14.59 -29.78 -8.63
N ALA A 470 15.87 -29.60 -8.29
CA ALA A 470 16.32 -29.51 -6.91
C ALA A 470 15.72 -28.31 -6.15
N VAL A 471 15.63 -27.14 -6.81
CA VAL A 471 15.02 -25.94 -6.21
C VAL A 471 13.50 -26.09 -6.10
N LEU A 472 12.85 -26.69 -7.10
CA LEU A 472 11.42 -26.96 -7.08
C LEU A 472 11.05 -27.84 -5.89
N ARG A 473 11.76 -28.95 -5.68
CA ARG A 473 11.52 -29.88 -4.56
C ARG A 473 11.62 -29.19 -3.21
N LYS A 474 12.67 -28.39 -2.99
CA LYS A 474 12.83 -27.61 -1.75
C LYS A 474 11.72 -26.57 -1.57
N THR A 475 11.25 -25.97 -2.66
CA THR A 475 10.14 -25.02 -2.64
C THR A 475 8.85 -25.71 -2.20
N GLU A 476 8.56 -26.90 -2.73
CA GLU A 476 7.38 -27.67 -2.36
C GLU A 476 7.43 -28.16 -0.89
N GLU A 477 8.61 -28.51 -0.38
CA GLU A 477 8.80 -28.84 1.05
C GLU A 477 8.48 -27.64 1.96
N LEU A 478 8.96 -26.45 1.61
CA LEU A 478 8.64 -25.23 2.36
C LEU A 478 7.17 -24.84 2.24
N GLN A 479 6.55 -25.05 1.07
CA GLN A 479 5.15 -24.76 0.83
C GLN A 479 4.23 -25.64 1.69
N LYS A 480 4.61 -26.91 1.93
CA LYS A 480 3.87 -27.82 2.84
C LYS A 480 3.82 -27.32 4.29
N LEU A 481 4.71 -26.41 4.70
CA LEU A 481 4.70 -25.82 6.05
C LEU A 481 3.73 -24.64 6.17
N GLU A 482 3.36 -23.97 5.07
CA GLU A 482 2.48 -22.79 5.12
C GLU A 482 1.08 -23.04 5.72
N PRO A 483 0.42 -24.19 5.49
CA PRO A 483 -0.84 -24.52 6.15
C PRO A 483 -0.73 -24.57 7.68
N ASP A 484 0.37 -25.09 8.22
CA ASP A 484 0.58 -25.13 9.68
C ASP A 484 0.76 -23.72 10.27
N LEU A 485 1.32 -22.79 9.50
CA LEU A 485 1.37 -21.39 9.88
C LEU A 485 -0.01 -20.74 9.85
N ASN A 486 -0.89 -21.21 8.96
CA ASN A 486 -2.21 -20.63 8.77
C ASN A 486 -3.15 -20.79 9.98
N ASP A 487 -2.97 -21.84 10.78
CA ASP A 487 -3.70 -22.04 12.04
C ASP A 487 -3.25 -21.06 13.13
N ILE A 488 -1.93 -20.83 13.21
CA ILE A 488 -1.32 -19.86 14.14
C ILE A 488 -1.65 -18.42 13.73
N LEU A 489 -1.95 -18.19 12.45
CA LEU A 489 -2.28 -16.87 11.88
C LEU A 489 -3.55 -16.23 12.49
N SER A 490 -4.43 -17.01 13.11
CA SER A 490 -5.64 -16.51 13.80
C SER A 490 -5.27 -15.61 14.99
N GLU A 491 -4.29 -16.00 15.81
CA GLU A 491 -3.72 -15.16 16.88
C GLU A 491 -3.03 -13.90 16.33
N VAL A 492 -2.56 -13.96 15.09
CA VAL A 492 -1.87 -12.84 14.44
C VAL A 492 -2.85 -11.81 13.89
N GLN A 493 -4.10 -12.19 13.60
CA GLN A 493 -5.16 -11.21 13.34
C GLN A 493 -5.36 -10.27 14.54
N VAL A 494 -5.28 -10.79 15.77
CA VAL A 494 -5.35 -9.98 17.00
C VAL A 494 -4.21 -8.96 17.08
N ARG A 495 -2.98 -9.38 16.74
CA ARG A 495 -1.82 -8.47 16.72
C ARG A 495 -1.93 -7.39 15.64
N ARG A 496 -2.63 -7.68 14.54
CA ARG A 496 -2.86 -6.72 13.44
C ARG A 496 -3.96 -5.72 13.77
N THR A 497 -5.10 -6.18 14.32
CA THR A 497 -6.13 -5.28 14.84
C THR A 497 -5.55 -4.39 15.93
N TRP A 498 -4.68 -4.95 16.77
CA TRP A 498 -3.92 -4.18 17.74
C TRP A 498 -3.07 -3.09 17.10
N GLY A 499 -2.34 -3.36 16.01
CA GLY A 499 -1.57 -2.34 15.31
C GLY A 499 -2.40 -1.20 14.72
N ILE A 500 -3.58 -1.52 14.18
CA ILE A 500 -4.54 -0.51 13.71
C ILE A 500 -5.04 0.32 14.88
N ILE A 501 -5.46 -0.33 15.97
CA ILE A 501 -5.92 0.33 17.20
C ILE A 501 -4.80 1.24 17.71
N GLN A 502 -3.57 0.75 17.82
CA GLN A 502 -2.44 1.54 18.29
C GLN A 502 -2.15 2.76 17.40
N ALA A 503 -2.20 2.63 16.07
CA ALA A 503 -2.00 3.76 15.17
C ALA A 503 -3.08 4.84 15.34
N VAL A 504 -4.34 4.42 15.51
CA VAL A 504 -5.47 5.33 15.76
C VAL A 504 -5.37 5.96 17.14
N THR A 505 -5.17 5.15 18.18
CA THR A 505 -5.01 5.58 19.57
C THR A 505 -3.85 6.55 19.71
N LEU A 506 -2.68 6.26 19.11
CA LEU A 506 -1.54 7.17 19.12
C LEU A 506 -1.85 8.48 18.40
N GLY A 507 -2.54 8.43 17.25
CA GLY A 507 -2.98 9.63 16.55
C GLY A 507 -3.92 10.50 17.39
N ILE A 508 -4.80 9.90 18.18
CA ILE A 508 -5.71 10.63 19.07
C ILE A 508 -4.97 11.18 20.31
N LEU A 509 -4.21 10.33 21.01
CA LEU A 509 -3.56 10.70 22.27
C LEU A 509 -2.50 11.79 22.08
N LEU A 510 -1.82 11.85 20.94
CA LEU A 510 -0.84 12.90 20.62
C LEU A 510 -1.45 14.31 20.43
N ASN A 511 -2.78 14.44 20.51
CA ASN A 511 -3.51 15.69 20.37
C ASN A 511 -4.33 16.07 21.62
N ILE A 512 -4.33 15.22 22.65
CA ILE A 512 -5.00 15.52 23.91
C ILE A 512 -3.93 16.12 24.83
N PRO A 513 -4.19 17.26 25.51
CA PRO A 513 -3.33 17.76 26.57
C PRO A 513 -3.40 16.78 27.75
N ILE A 514 -2.52 15.78 27.74
CA ILE A 514 -2.48 14.72 28.74
C ILE A 514 -1.49 15.12 29.84
N SER A 515 -1.88 15.01 31.10
CA SER A 515 -0.96 15.19 32.24
C SER A 515 0.18 14.16 32.17
N PRO A 516 1.42 14.52 32.51
CA PRO A 516 2.60 13.65 32.36
C PRO A 516 2.48 12.29 33.08
N GLU A 517 1.58 12.16 34.05
CA GLU A 517 1.32 10.95 34.84
C GLU A 517 0.59 9.85 34.05
N VAL A 518 -0.34 10.22 33.15
CA VAL A 518 -1.09 9.24 32.32
C VAL A 518 -0.19 8.66 31.21
N LEU A 519 0.95 9.30 30.95
CA LEU A 519 1.86 8.94 29.87
C LEU A 519 2.78 7.74 30.17
N PHE A 520 2.84 7.26 31.42
CA PHE A 520 3.61 6.04 31.74
C PHE A 520 3.12 4.79 30.97
N GLY A 521 1.91 4.81 30.39
CA GLY A 521 1.41 3.77 29.48
C GLY A 521 1.76 3.95 27.99
N ALA A 522 2.21 5.14 27.56
CA ALA A 522 2.52 5.47 26.16
C ALA A 522 3.69 4.69 25.52
N PRO A 523 4.73 4.21 26.26
CA PRO A 523 5.80 3.41 25.67
C PRO A 523 5.28 2.17 24.93
N ILE A 524 4.17 1.58 25.42
CA ILE A 524 3.54 0.39 24.82
C ILE A 524 2.94 0.71 23.44
N LEU A 525 2.39 1.90 23.24
CA LEU A 525 1.81 2.35 21.96
C LEU A 525 2.90 2.72 20.94
N PHE A 526 4.05 3.19 21.41
CA PHE A 526 5.20 3.47 20.56
C PHE A 526 5.83 2.19 19.99
N THR A 527 5.72 1.06 20.70
CA THR A 527 6.43 -0.18 20.34
C THR A 527 6.16 -0.69 18.94
N GLN A 528 4.95 -0.57 18.38
CA GLN A 528 4.66 -1.15 17.06
C GLN A 528 5.10 -0.26 15.91
N ASN A 529 4.98 1.07 16.04
CA ASN A 529 5.55 2.01 15.07
C ASN A 529 7.09 1.91 15.09
N VAL A 530 7.69 1.81 16.29
CA VAL A 530 9.12 1.54 16.46
C VAL A 530 9.49 0.18 15.91
N LEU A 531 8.66 -0.86 16.10
CA LEU A 531 8.91 -2.20 15.56
C LEU A 531 8.90 -2.20 14.04
N GLN A 532 7.95 -1.51 13.39
CA GLN A 532 7.94 -1.36 11.94
C GLN A 532 9.17 -0.59 11.44
N LEU A 533 9.55 0.49 12.12
CA LEU A 533 10.77 1.24 11.82
C LEU A 533 12.01 0.35 12.00
N PHE A 534 12.05 -0.47 13.05
CA PHE A 534 13.11 -1.41 13.35
C PHE A 534 13.18 -2.53 12.31
N VAL A 535 12.05 -3.10 11.87
CA VAL A 535 12.01 -4.09 10.79
C VAL A 535 12.55 -3.47 9.49
N ARG A 536 12.16 -2.24 9.16
CA ARG A 536 12.73 -1.51 8.01
C ARG A 536 14.23 -1.24 8.18
N ALA A 537 14.67 -0.86 9.39
CA ALA A 537 16.08 -0.62 9.70
C ALA A 537 16.94 -1.90 9.68
N THR A 538 16.38 -3.04 10.09
CA THR A 538 17.10 -4.33 10.02
C THR A 538 17.23 -4.82 8.58
N LYS A 539 16.18 -4.67 7.74
CA LYS A 539 16.28 -4.87 6.28
C LYS A 539 17.39 -3.98 5.68
N PHE A 540 17.41 -2.71 6.06
CA PHE A 540 18.43 -1.74 5.64
C PHE A 540 19.86 -2.14 6.05
N LEU A 541 20.07 -2.47 7.32
CA LEU A 541 21.38 -2.88 7.84
C LEU A 541 21.87 -4.17 7.18
N ALA A 542 20.98 -5.12 6.86
CA ALA A 542 21.34 -6.33 6.14
C ALA A 542 21.86 -6.01 4.73
N VAL A 543 21.20 -5.08 4.02
CA VAL A 543 21.66 -4.59 2.72
C VAL A 543 23.04 -3.92 2.84
N LEU A 544 23.25 -3.06 3.84
CA LEU A 544 24.55 -2.42 4.08
C LEU A 544 25.66 -3.43 4.43
N ARG A 545 25.35 -4.47 5.21
CA ARG A 545 26.33 -5.53 5.54
C ARG A 545 26.76 -6.31 4.29
N ARG A 546 25.82 -6.63 3.41
CA ARG A 546 26.12 -7.31 2.15
C ARG A 546 26.99 -6.43 1.25
N LEU A 547 26.63 -5.16 1.10
CA LEU A 547 27.44 -4.19 0.38
C LEU A 547 28.88 -4.15 0.91
N ARG A 548 29.04 -4.09 2.24
CA ARG A 548 30.37 -4.11 2.87
C ARG A 548 31.13 -5.41 2.56
N ALA A 549 30.44 -6.54 2.43
CA ALA A 549 31.06 -7.81 2.05
C ALA A 549 31.51 -7.83 0.58
N GLU A 550 30.70 -7.31 -0.35
CA GLU A 550 31.07 -7.20 -1.77
C GLU A 550 32.25 -6.24 -1.99
N ILE A 551 32.27 -5.10 -1.29
CA ILE A 551 33.41 -4.17 -1.33
C ILE A 551 34.70 -4.86 -0.84
N ARG A 552 34.62 -5.69 0.20
CA ARG A 552 35.78 -6.47 0.68
C ARG A 552 36.20 -7.55 -0.32
N ALA A 553 35.25 -8.28 -0.90
CA ALA A 553 35.54 -9.32 -1.89
C ALA A 553 36.21 -8.74 -3.14
N GLY A 554 35.77 -7.57 -3.61
CA GLY A 554 36.42 -6.86 -4.72
C GLY A 554 37.84 -6.37 -4.39
N SER A 555 38.14 -6.09 -3.12
CA SER A 555 39.48 -5.63 -2.72
C SER A 555 40.53 -6.73 -2.55
N GLY A 556 40.12 -8.00 -2.51
CA GLY A 556 41.02 -9.15 -2.34
C GLY A 556 41.50 -9.81 -3.64
N ASN A 557 41.00 -9.36 -4.80
CA ASN A 557 41.40 -9.88 -6.11
C ASN A 557 42.46 -9.02 -6.83
N GLU A 558 42.95 -7.95 -6.18
CA GLU A 558 43.99 -7.04 -6.72
C GLU A 558 45.29 -7.05 -5.88
N SER A 559 45.50 -8.04 -5.02
CA SER A 559 46.72 -8.18 -4.21
C SER A 559 47.56 -9.37 -4.63
#